data_AF-A0A1H7RTS0-F1
#
_entry.id   AF-A0A1H7RTS0-F1
#
_cell.length_a   1.000
_cell.length_b   1.000
_cell.length_c   1.000
_cell.angle_alpha   90.00
_cell.angle_beta   90.00
_cell.angle_gamma   90.00
#
_symmetry.space_group_name_H-M   'P 1'
#
loop_
_entity.id
_entity.type
_entity.pdbx_description
1 polymer ?
#
loop_
_entity_poly.entity_id
_entity_poly.type
_entity_poly.pdbx_seq_one_letter_code
_entity_poly.pdbx_strand_id
1 'polypeptide(L)'
;MKRLLASIHDVSPRFEREVDLLLAHLAPHVGERLAMLVVPDHWGSAPLTPAFKAQLRDWSDRGIEMFVHGWFHRDTSDHAGAAAFKARHMTAGEGEFLGLDHADALARMQRGKALVEDTIGRAAAGFIAPAWLYSDDARRALGDAGFALAEDHARVWQPSGQVLARGPVITWASRSRPRQLSSLAAAALLRRVLQPARTVRVAVHPGDTRVPALMRSITRTLDAFRNHAPAAYADLRAC
;
A
#
# COMPACT_ATOMS: atom_id res chain seq x y z
N MET A 1 -17.48 15.86 -3.85
CA MET A 1 -16.46 15.76 -4.92
C MET A 1 -16.05 14.30 -5.07
N LYS A 2 -15.74 13.82 -6.29
CA LYS A 2 -15.18 12.49 -6.50
C LYS A 2 -13.65 12.53 -6.32
N ARG A 3 -13.06 11.50 -5.71
CA ARG A 3 -11.65 11.45 -5.31
C ARG A 3 -10.90 10.30 -5.96
N LEU A 4 -9.65 10.54 -6.31
CA LEU A 4 -8.68 9.54 -6.77
C LEU A 4 -7.55 9.47 -5.74
N LEU A 5 -7.38 8.30 -5.14
CA LEU A 5 -6.24 7.98 -4.27
C LEU A 5 -5.26 7.13 -5.05
N ALA A 6 -3.99 7.50 -5.04
CA ALA A 6 -2.90 6.74 -5.63
C ALA A 6 -1.88 6.37 -4.56
N SER A 7 -1.38 5.14 -4.60
CA SER A 7 -0.33 4.68 -3.69
C SER A 7 0.76 3.90 -4.41
N ILE A 8 2.01 4.11 -3.98
CA ILE A 8 3.15 3.26 -4.31
C ILE A 8 3.38 2.33 -3.13
N HIS A 9 3.25 1.03 -3.38
CA HIS A 9 3.48 -0.04 -2.42
C HIS A 9 4.96 -0.46 -2.41
N ASP A 10 5.37 -1.20 -1.38
CA ASP A 10 6.71 -1.79 -1.26
C ASP A 10 7.88 -0.79 -1.29
N VAL A 11 7.66 0.44 -0.83
CA VAL A 11 8.68 1.50 -0.84
C VAL A 11 9.81 1.14 0.12
N SER A 12 10.98 0.86 -0.43
CA SER A 12 12.17 0.43 0.33
C SER A 12 13.44 0.64 -0.49
N PRO A 13 14.63 0.64 0.15
CA PRO A 13 15.91 0.78 -0.54
C PRO A 13 16.15 -0.27 -1.63
N ARG A 14 15.51 -1.45 -1.51
CA ARG A 14 15.58 -2.52 -2.52
C ARG A 14 15.06 -2.09 -3.90
N PHE A 15 14.15 -1.13 -3.93
CA PHE A 15 13.39 -0.73 -5.11
C PHE A 15 13.50 0.77 -5.39
N GLU A 16 14.58 1.42 -4.95
CA GLU A 16 14.75 2.88 -5.05
C GLU A 16 14.50 3.39 -6.47
N ARG A 17 15.16 2.78 -7.48
CA ARG A 17 14.97 3.14 -8.89
C ARG A 17 13.53 2.95 -9.35
N GLU A 18 12.89 1.84 -8.98
CA GLU A 18 11.51 1.58 -9.36
C GLU A 18 10.52 2.53 -8.69
N VAL A 19 10.77 2.94 -7.45
CA VAL A 19 9.98 3.96 -6.74
C VAL A 19 10.08 5.29 -7.48
N ASP A 20 11.27 5.72 -7.88
CA ASP A 20 11.46 6.95 -8.66
C ASP A 20 10.71 6.91 -10.00
N LEU A 21 10.78 5.77 -10.71
CA LEU A 21 10.07 5.58 -11.96
C LEU A 21 8.54 5.66 -11.76
N LEU A 22 8.01 5.04 -10.71
CA LEU A 22 6.59 5.11 -10.40
C LEU A 22 6.17 6.51 -9.98
N LEU A 23 6.98 7.20 -9.18
CA LEU A 23 6.70 8.58 -8.78
C LEU A 23 6.62 9.50 -10.01
N ALA A 24 7.62 9.42 -10.91
CA ALA A 24 7.62 10.17 -12.16
C ALA A 24 6.43 9.81 -13.07
N HIS A 25 5.99 8.55 -13.04
CA HIS A 25 4.85 8.08 -13.83
C HIS A 25 3.50 8.53 -13.29
N LEU A 26 3.36 8.65 -11.96
CA LEU A 26 2.12 9.08 -11.30
C LEU A 26 1.98 10.61 -11.23
N ALA A 27 3.09 11.34 -11.05
CA ALA A 27 3.09 12.78 -10.81
C ALA A 27 2.28 13.61 -11.83
N PRO A 28 2.27 13.33 -13.15
CA PRO A 28 1.43 14.05 -14.11
C PRO A 28 -0.08 13.94 -13.85
N HIS A 29 -0.52 12.90 -13.13
CA HIS A 29 -1.93 12.63 -12.89
C HIS A 29 -2.38 13.06 -11.48
N VAL A 30 -1.50 12.94 -10.48
CA VAL A 30 -1.87 13.16 -9.07
C VAL A 30 -0.98 14.18 -8.34
N GLY A 31 0.06 14.70 -8.99
CA GLY A 31 1.05 15.56 -8.37
C GLY A 31 1.70 14.86 -7.18
N GLU A 32 1.79 15.58 -6.06
CA GLU A 32 2.31 15.05 -4.78
C GLU A 32 1.20 14.47 -3.89
N ARG A 33 -0.07 14.47 -4.35
CA ARG A 33 -1.21 13.91 -3.59
C ARG A 33 -1.30 12.39 -3.81
N LEU A 34 -0.31 11.68 -3.27
CA LEU A 34 -0.24 10.22 -3.27
C LEU A 34 0.33 9.71 -1.95
N ALA A 35 0.21 8.40 -1.74
CA ALA A 35 0.78 7.71 -0.59
C ALA A 35 1.96 6.80 -0.97
N MET A 36 2.92 6.66 -0.07
CA MET A 36 4.04 5.73 -0.16
C MET A 36 4.00 4.80 1.05
N LEU A 37 3.99 3.50 0.79
CA LEU A 37 3.86 2.46 1.79
C LEU A 37 5.24 1.87 2.06
N VAL A 38 5.84 2.33 3.14
CA VAL A 38 7.24 2.09 3.50
C VAL A 38 7.38 0.73 4.18
N VAL A 39 8.33 -0.07 3.68
CA VAL A 39 8.76 -1.32 4.31
C VAL A 39 10.12 -1.07 4.99
N PRO A 40 10.18 -1.06 6.34
CA PRO A 40 11.39 -0.82 7.14
C PRO A 40 12.62 -1.63 6.76
N ASP A 41 12.47 -2.94 6.57
CA ASP A 41 13.56 -3.85 6.24
C ASP A 41 13.08 -4.93 5.28
N HIS A 42 13.03 -4.58 3.99
CA HIS A 42 12.40 -5.44 2.99
C HIS A 42 13.08 -6.82 2.93
N TRP A 43 12.30 -7.86 3.24
CA TRP A 43 12.71 -9.26 3.39
C TRP A 43 13.85 -9.52 4.38
N GLY A 44 14.10 -8.60 5.31
CA GLY A 44 15.19 -8.71 6.29
C GLY A 44 16.58 -8.52 5.66
N SER A 45 16.65 -7.86 4.50
CA SER A 45 17.88 -7.73 3.70
C SER A 45 18.08 -6.33 3.12
N ALA A 46 17.18 -5.39 3.43
CA ALA A 46 17.19 -4.05 2.87
C ALA A 46 16.68 -3.02 3.89
N PRO A 47 17.39 -2.83 5.02
CA PRO A 47 17.02 -1.85 6.03
C PRO A 47 17.13 -0.42 5.49
N LEU A 48 16.29 0.49 5.98
CA LEU A 48 16.34 1.90 5.60
C LEU A 48 17.73 2.51 5.84
N THR A 49 18.44 2.82 4.76
CA THR A 49 19.75 3.47 4.81
C THR A 49 19.60 4.96 5.17
N PRO A 50 20.65 5.63 5.70
CA PRO A 50 20.57 7.07 5.96
C PRO A 50 20.18 7.91 4.74
N ALA A 51 20.67 7.56 3.56
CA ALA A 51 20.32 8.23 2.31
C ALA A 51 18.83 8.05 1.96
N PHE A 52 18.31 6.83 2.06
CA PHE A 52 16.91 6.56 1.78
C PHE A 52 15.98 7.18 2.83
N LYS A 53 16.41 7.26 4.09
CA LYS A 53 15.70 8.01 5.14
C LYS A 53 15.58 9.49 4.80
N ALA A 54 16.65 10.10 4.27
CA ALA A 54 16.61 11.49 3.81
C ALA A 54 15.65 11.68 2.62
N GLN A 55 15.62 10.74 1.66
CA GLN A 55 14.64 10.76 0.56
C GLN A 55 13.19 10.62 1.05
N LEU A 56 12.92 9.69 1.96
CA LEU A 56 11.59 9.53 2.57
C LEU A 56 11.12 10.82 3.25
N ARG A 57 12.03 11.51 3.95
CA ARG A 57 11.76 12.81 4.56
C ARG A 57 11.46 13.88 3.50
N ASP A 58 12.26 13.99 2.45
CA ASP A 58 12.04 14.94 1.36
C ASP A 58 10.67 14.75 0.68
N TRP A 59 10.32 13.50 0.35
CA TRP A 59 9.00 13.18 -0.18
C TRP A 59 7.87 13.56 0.79
N SER A 60 8.07 13.29 2.09
CA SER A 60 7.09 13.67 3.11
C SER A 60 6.96 15.19 3.27
N ASP A 61 8.07 15.94 3.21
CA ASP A 61 8.10 17.41 3.26
C ASP A 61 7.33 18.04 2.09
N ARG A 62 7.35 17.39 0.93
CA ARG A 62 6.56 17.74 -0.25
C ARG A 62 5.08 17.33 -0.17
N GLY A 63 4.66 16.71 0.92
CA GLY A 63 3.26 16.36 1.17
C GLY A 63 2.83 14.97 0.70
N ILE A 64 3.77 14.12 0.26
CA ILE A 64 3.47 12.70 -0.01
C ILE A 64 3.23 11.99 1.32
N GLU A 65 2.11 11.27 1.44
CA GLU A 65 1.72 10.61 2.68
C GLU A 65 2.53 9.33 2.89
N MET A 66 3.09 9.16 4.08
CA MET A 66 3.88 7.97 4.41
C MET A 66 3.08 7.01 5.27
N PHE A 67 2.98 5.77 4.81
CA PHE A 67 2.32 4.68 5.49
C PHE A 67 3.33 3.64 5.94
N VAL A 68 3.01 2.97 7.04
CA VAL A 68 3.74 1.77 7.46
C VAL A 68 3.18 0.57 6.71
N HIS A 69 4.04 -0.21 6.04
CA HIS A 69 3.66 -1.38 5.25
C HIS A 69 4.24 -2.68 5.80
N GLY A 70 3.99 -2.93 7.08
CA GLY A 70 4.58 -4.05 7.82
C GLY A 70 6.02 -3.76 8.29
N TRP A 71 6.81 -4.81 8.50
CA TRP A 71 8.22 -4.69 8.87
C TRP A 71 9.12 -5.33 7.82
N PHE A 72 8.90 -6.63 7.54
CA PHE A 72 9.70 -7.38 6.57
C PHE A 72 9.03 -7.51 5.19
N HIS A 73 7.71 -7.28 5.09
CA HIS A 73 6.94 -7.62 3.87
C HIS A 73 7.10 -9.11 3.49
N ARG A 74 7.21 -9.95 4.52
CA ARG A 74 7.34 -11.40 4.43
C ARG A 74 6.64 -12.03 5.62
N ASP A 75 5.90 -13.08 5.34
CA ASP A 75 5.39 -14.00 6.32
C ASP A 75 6.56 -14.79 6.93
N THR A 76 6.87 -14.47 8.19
CA THR A 76 7.91 -15.11 8.99
C THR A 76 7.34 -16.13 9.98
N SER A 77 6.02 -16.35 9.95
CA SER A 77 5.36 -17.27 10.87
C SER A 77 5.54 -18.71 10.39
N ASP A 78 5.93 -19.61 11.29
CA ASP A 78 5.96 -21.06 11.03
C ASP A 78 4.52 -21.58 10.87
N HIS A 79 4.03 -21.52 9.64
CA HIS A 79 2.70 -22.03 9.33
C HIS A 79 2.72 -23.55 9.24
N ALA A 80 1.98 -24.24 10.11
CA ALA A 80 1.63 -25.66 9.95
C ALA A 80 0.24 -25.81 9.30
N GLY A 81 0.08 -26.80 8.41
CA GLY A 81 -1.23 -27.18 7.83
C GLY A 81 -1.75 -26.28 6.70
N ALA A 82 -3.07 -26.24 6.51
CA ALA A 82 -3.75 -25.58 5.38
C ALA A 82 -3.50 -24.06 5.28
N ALA A 83 -3.15 -23.41 6.40
CA ALA A 83 -2.75 -22.00 6.45
C ALA A 83 -1.41 -21.76 5.72
N ALA A 84 -0.46 -22.70 5.81
CA ALA A 84 0.82 -22.64 5.08
C ALA A 84 0.62 -22.72 3.56
N PHE A 85 -0.35 -23.52 3.12
CA PHE A 85 -0.72 -23.62 1.71
C PHE A 85 -1.33 -22.31 1.20
N LYS A 86 -2.21 -21.68 1.98
CA LYS A 86 -2.84 -20.39 1.66
C LYS A 86 -1.82 -19.24 1.65
N ALA A 87 -0.94 -19.17 2.64
CA ALA A 87 0.15 -18.21 2.71
C ALA A 87 1.09 -18.35 1.50
N ARG A 88 1.56 -19.58 1.19
CA ARG A 88 2.46 -19.85 0.05
C ARG A 88 1.80 -19.67 -1.32
N HIS A 89 0.57 -20.11 -1.54
CA HIS A 89 -0.04 -20.12 -2.88
C HIS A 89 -0.83 -18.86 -3.22
N MET A 90 -1.47 -18.20 -2.25
CA MET A 90 -2.26 -16.99 -2.50
C MET A 90 -1.48 -15.70 -2.28
N THR A 91 -0.56 -15.66 -1.31
CA THR A 91 0.21 -14.44 -0.97
C THR A 91 1.70 -14.53 -1.33
N ALA A 92 2.17 -15.69 -1.81
CA ALA A 92 3.60 -16.00 -1.96
C ALA A 92 4.44 -15.82 -0.69
N GLY A 93 3.81 -15.91 0.49
CA GLY A 93 4.47 -15.67 1.77
C GLY A 93 4.73 -14.20 2.06
N GLU A 94 3.91 -13.27 1.55
CA GLU A 94 3.99 -11.83 1.86
C GLU A 94 2.93 -11.40 2.87
N GLY A 95 2.03 -12.30 3.31
CA GLY A 95 0.98 -11.99 4.31
C GLY A 95 1.49 -11.93 5.75
N GLU A 96 2.46 -11.05 6.04
CA GLU A 96 3.15 -10.92 7.33
C GLU A 96 2.19 -10.86 8.54
N PHE A 97 1.01 -10.24 8.39
CA PHE A 97 0.04 -10.03 9.47
C PHE A 97 -1.17 -10.98 9.41
N LEU A 98 -1.18 -11.97 8.51
CA LEU A 98 -2.32 -12.89 8.36
C LEU A 98 -2.37 -13.94 9.49
N GLY A 99 -1.22 -14.33 10.04
CA GLY A 99 -1.10 -15.38 11.04
C GLY A 99 -0.61 -14.91 12.42
N LEU A 100 -0.35 -13.61 12.60
CA LEU A 100 0.17 -13.09 13.87
C LEU A 100 -0.93 -12.98 14.92
N ASP A 101 -0.56 -13.32 16.15
CA ASP A 101 -1.32 -12.95 17.33
C ASP A 101 -1.23 -11.43 17.61
N HIS A 102 -2.01 -10.98 18.58
CA HIS A 102 -2.16 -9.56 18.87
C HIS A 102 -0.86 -8.91 19.36
N ALA A 103 -0.11 -9.57 20.25
CA ALA A 103 1.11 -9.01 20.83
C ALA A 103 2.21 -8.87 19.77
N ASP A 104 2.34 -9.90 18.92
CA ASP A 104 3.30 -9.95 17.83
C ASP A 104 2.98 -8.94 16.72
N ALA A 105 1.69 -8.77 16.39
CA ALA A 105 1.24 -7.76 15.45
C ALA A 105 1.49 -6.35 16.00
N LEU A 106 1.14 -6.11 17.27
CA LEU A 106 1.31 -4.83 17.93
C LEU A 106 2.79 -4.42 18.00
N ALA A 107 3.67 -5.32 18.41
CA ALA A 107 5.10 -5.05 18.50
C ALA A 107 5.69 -4.66 17.13
N ARG A 108 5.36 -5.41 16.06
CA ARG A 108 5.82 -5.10 14.70
C ARG A 108 5.26 -3.77 14.19
N MET A 109 3.99 -3.51 14.43
CA MET A 109 3.31 -2.26 14.09
C MET A 109 3.97 -1.05 14.78
N GLN A 110 4.17 -1.13 16.10
CA GLN A 110 4.79 -0.05 16.88
C GLN A 110 6.23 0.20 16.45
N ARG A 111 7.01 -0.87 16.22
CA ARG A 111 8.40 -0.74 15.75
C ARG A 111 8.47 -0.10 14.36
N GLY A 112 7.62 -0.55 13.43
CA GLY A 112 7.53 0.02 12.08
C GLY A 112 7.11 1.48 12.11
N LYS A 113 6.09 1.81 12.91
CA LYS A 113 5.61 3.16 13.13
C LYS A 113 6.70 4.08 13.69
N ALA A 114 7.35 3.69 14.78
CA ALA A 114 8.42 4.49 15.39
C ALA A 114 9.53 4.79 14.38
N LEU A 115 10.01 3.79 13.64
CA LEU A 115 11.06 4.01 12.65
C LEU A 115 10.64 4.96 11.53
N VAL A 116 9.43 4.79 10.98
CA VAL A 116 8.93 5.63 9.90
C VAL A 116 8.74 7.06 10.41
N GLU A 117 8.08 7.25 11.55
CA GLU A 117 7.82 8.57 12.15
C GLU A 117 9.12 9.30 12.51
N ASP A 118 10.10 8.62 13.11
CA ASP A 118 11.44 9.18 13.38
C ASP A 118 12.16 9.59 12.09
N THR A 119 11.99 8.79 11.02
CA THR A 119 12.59 9.06 9.71
C THR A 119 12.04 10.35 9.11
N ILE A 120 10.72 10.53 9.12
CA ILE A 120 10.05 11.65 8.44
C ILE A 120 9.75 12.85 9.36
N GLY A 121 9.96 12.69 10.67
CA GLY A 121 9.74 13.74 11.67
C GLY A 121 8.27 14.12 11.90
N ARG A 122 7.32 13.24 11.54
CA ARG A 122 5.87 13.44 11.70
C ARG A 122 5.13 12.11 11.78
N ALA A 123 3.85 12.16 12.16
CA ALA A 123 3.00 10.99 12.25
C ALA A 123 2.83 10.28 10.90
N ALA A 124 2.86 8.95 10.91
CA ALA A 124 2.52 8.15 9.73
C ALA A 124 1.03 8.29 9.43
N ALA A 125 0.67 8.38 8.14
CA ALA A 125 -0.72 8.58 7.70
C ALA A 125 -1.62 7.39 8.04
N GLY A 126 -1.04 6.18 8.12
CA GLY A 126 -1.75 4.97 8.52
C GLY A 126 -0.88 3.73 8.40
N PHE A 127 -1.53 2.57 8.49
CA PHE A 127 -0.91 1.27 8.32
C PHE A 127 -1.65 0.47 7.27
N ILE A 128 -0.92 -0.15 6.36
CA ILE A 128 -1.47 -1.10 5.40
C ILE A 128 -0.71 -2.40 5.55
N ALA A 129 -1.37 -3.51 5.85
CA ALA A 129 -0.66 -4.79 5.94
C ALA A 129 -0.13 -5.20 4.55
N PRO A 130 1.06 -5.81 4.47
CA PRO A 130 1.52 -6.56 3.31
C PRO A 130 0.42 -7.47 2.73
N ALA A 131 0.31 -7.48 1.40
CA ALA A 131 -0.77 -8.15 0.66
C ALA A 131 -2.22 -7.76 1.06
N TRP A 132 -2.42 -6.66 1.80
CA TRP A 132 -3.71 -6.21 2.35
C TRP A 132 -4.39 -7.22 3.28
N LEU A 133 -3.62 -8.06 3.97
CA LEU A 133 -4.16 -9.15 4.79
C LEU A 133 -3.88 -8.93 6.28
N TYR A 134 -4.94 -9.08 7.07
CA TYR A 134 -4.93 -8.89 8.51
C TYR A 134 -5.62 -10.08 9.16
N SER A 135 -5.02 -10.66 10.21
CA SER A 135 -5.74 -11.44 11.22
C SER A 135 -6.70 -10.55 12.00
N ASP A 136 -7.68 -11.13 12.69
CA ASP A 136 -8.55 -10.36 13.60
C ASP A 136 -7.73 -9.70 14.72
N ASP A 137 -6.70 -10.38 15.17
CA ASP A 137 -5.74 -9.86 16.15
C ASP A 137 -4.93 -8.68 15.62
N ALA A 138 -4.44 -8.75 14.38
CA ALA A 138 -3.78 -7.64 13.72
C ALA A 138 -4.74 -6.45 13.55
N ARG A 139 -6.03 -6.69 13.26
CA ARG A 139 -7.04 -5.61 13.20
C ARG A 139 -7.24 -4.93 14.55
N ARG A 140 -7.24 -5.68 15.66
CA ARG A 140 -7.30 -5.12 17.03
C ARG A 140 -6.03 -4.31 17.34
N ALA A 141 -4.86 -4.84 17.00
CA ALA A 141 -3.57 -4.20 17.24
C ALA A 141 -3.42 -2.84 16.54
N LEU A 142 -4.12 -2.58 15.42
CA LEU A 142 -4.11 -1.28 14.73
C LEU A 142 -4.49 -0.11 15.66
N GLY A 143 -5.49 -0.32 16.52
CA GLY A 143 -5.95 0.69 17.47
C GLY A 143 -4.93 0.94 18.57
N ASP A 144 -4.39 -0.14 19.14
CA ASP A 144 -3.39 -0.08 20.21
C ASP A 144 -2.04 0.50 19.74
N ALA A 145 -1.70 0.30 18.46
CA ALA A 145 -0.56 0.94 17.82
C ALA A 145 -0.79 2.44 17.51
N GLY A 146 -2.03 2.91 17.64
CA GLY A 146 -2.42 4.31 17.43
C GLY A 146 -2.36 4.76 15.97
N PHE A 147 -2.67 3.89 15.00
CA PHE A 147 -2.78 4.30 13.60
C PHE A 147 -4.09 5.05 13.32
N ALA A 148 -4.05 6.05 12.46
CA ALA A 148 -5.24 6.84 12.12
C ALA A 148 -6.22 6.07 11.23
N LEU A 149 -5.70 5.23 10.32
CA LEU A 149 -6.48 4.46 9.38
C LEU A 149 -5.69 3.25 8.87
N ALA A 150 -6.43 2.33 8.23
CA ALA A 150 -5.90 1.18 7.52
C ALA A 150 -6.68 0.89 6.24
N GLU A 151 -6.10 0.05 5.39
CA GLU A 151 -6.65 -0.32 4.09
C GLU A 151 -6.53 -1.81 3.79
N ASP A 152 -7.55 -2.33 3.11
CA ASP A 152 -7.60 -3.64 2.48
C ASP A 152 -8.11 -3.51 1.04
N HIS A 153 -8.17 -4.64 0.33
CA HIS A 153 -8.62 -4.68 -1.06
C HIS A 153 -10.00 -4.05 -1.27
N ALA A 154 -10.88 -4.00 -0.28
CA ALA A 154 -12.27 -3.59 -0.43
C ALA A 154 -12.61 -2.22 0.21
N ARG A 155 -11.81 -1.75 1.17
CA ARG A 155 -12.11 -0.51 1.91
C ARG A 155 -10.90 0.14 2.59
N VAL A 156 -11.10 1.40 2.98
CA VAL A 156 -10.29 2.15 3.95
C VAL A 156 -11.12 2.34 5.20
N TRP A 157 -10.57 2.08 6.39
CA TRP A 157 -11.27 2.23 7.67
C TRP A 157 -10.38 2.84 8.76
N GLN A 158 -11.00 3.38 9.80
CA GLN A 158 -10.31 3.72 11.05
C GLN A 158 -10.32 2.53 12.01
N PRO A 159 -9.35 2.38 12.92
CA PRO A 159 -9.36 1.29 13.90
C PRO A 159 -10.63 1.21 14.77
N SER A 160 -11.37 2.31 14.92
CA SER A 160 -12.71 2.35 15.55
C SER A 160 -13.77 1.50 14.82
N GLY A 161 -13.49 1.07 13.59
CA GLY A 161 -14.42 0.34 12.72
C GLY A 161 -15.14 1.23 11.69
N GLN A 162 -15.01 2.56 11.78
CA GLN A 162 -15.62 3.48 10.81
C GLN A 162 -15.01 3.26 9.42
N VAL A 163 -15.86 2.97 8.43
CA VAL A 163 -15.44 2.85 7.03
C VAL A 163 -15.41 4.23 6.38
N LEU A 164 -14.23 4.63 5.90
CA LEU A 164 -13.99 5.93 5.28
C LEU A 164 -14.19 5.91 3.76
N ALA A 165 -13.84 4.80 3.11
CA ALA A 165 -14.05 4.58 1.69
C ALA A 165 -14.34 3.11 1.41
N ARG A 166 -15.21 2.85 0.42
CA ARG A 166 -15.54 1.50 -0.08
C ARG A 166 -15.24 1.40 -1.56
N GLY A 167 -14.90 0.20 -2.00
CA GLY A 167 -14.70 -0.14 -3.41
C GLY A 167 -13.34 -0.81 -3.61
N PRO A 168 -13.20 -1.68 -4.62
CA PRO A 168 -11.95 -2.39 -4.84
C PRO A 168 -10.79 -1.44 -5.14
N VAL A 169 -9.60 -1.74 -4.63
CA VAL A 169 -8.36 -1.12 -5.12
C VAL A 169 -8.02 -1.69 -6.49
N ILE A 170 -7.69 -0.82 -7.46
CA ILE A 170 -7.16 -1.25 -8.75
C ILE A 170 -5.65 -1.43 -8.59
N THR A 171 -5.18 -2.65 -8.79
CA THR A 171 -3.77 -3.04 -8.63
C THR A 171 -3.35 -4.06 -9.68
N TRP A 172 -2.05 -4.19 -9.91
CA TRP A 172 -1.47 -5.09 -10.91
C TRP A 172 -0.61 -6.18 -10.26
N ALA A 173 -0.58 -7.33 -10.93
CA ALA A 173 0.22 -8.47 -10.48
C ALA A 173 1.29 -8.80 -11.53
N SER A 174 2.52 -8.35 -11.26
CA SER A 174 3.66 -8.42 -12.19
C SER A 174 4.41 -9.76 -12.19
N ARG A 175 4.18 -10.64 -11.20
CA ARG A 175 5.00 -11.82 -10.92
C ARG A 175 4.97 -12.93 -11.97
N SER A 176 3.89 -13.07 -12.75
CA SER A 176 3.81 -14.10 -13.80
C SER A 176 2.87 -13.68 -14.93
N ARG A 177 3.09 -14.21 -16.15
CA ARG A 177 2.26 -13.87 -17.32
C ARG A 177 0.76 -14.07 -17.08
N PRO A 178 0.27 -15.19 -16.50
CA PRO A 178 -1.16 -15.33 -16.21
C PRO A 178 -1.69 -14.25 -15.26
N ARG A 179 -0.92 -13.91 -14.22
CA ARG A 179 -1.28 -12.85 -13.25
C ARG A 179 -1.25 -11.45 -13.88
N GLN A 180 -0.33 -11.20 -14.81
CA GLN A 180 -0.29 -9.95 -15.58
C GLN A 180 -1.55 -9.83 -16.46
N LEU A 181 -1.90 -10.88 -17.21
CA LEU A 181 -3.09 -10.87 -18.08
C LEU A 181 -4.39 -10.71 -17.29
N SER A 182 -4.54 -11.41 -16.16
CA SER A 182 -5.74 -11.30 -15.33
C SER A 182 -5.88 -9.92 -14.70
N SER A 183 -4.80 -9.35 -14.16
CA SER A 183 -4.84 -7.99 -13.60
C SER A 183 -5.05 -6.90 -14.65
N LEU A 184 -4.54 -7.08 -15.88
CA LEU A 184 -4.86 -6.20 -17.01
C LEU A 184 -6.36 -6.21 -17.35
N ALA A 185 -6.96 -7.40 -17.40
CA ALA A 185 -8.40 -7.56 -17.65
C ALA A 185 -9.24 -6.96 -16.51
N ALA A 186 -8.86 -7.22 -15.25
CA ALA A 186 -9.51 -6.66 -14.07
C ALA A 186 -9.46 -5.12 -14.09
N ALA A 187 -8.29 -4.53 -14.32
CA ALA A 187 -8.15 -3.07 -14.44
C ALA A 187 -9.03 -2.50 -15.56
N ALA A 188 -9.14 -3.18 -16.70
CA ALA A 188 -10.00 -2.75 -17.81
C ALA A 188 -11.49 -2.77 -17.48
N LEU A 189 -11.94 -3.74 -16.69
CA LEU A 189 -13.29 -3.78 -16.18
C LEU A 189 -13.54 -2.70 -15.12
N LEU A 190 -12.65 -2.60 -14.13
CA LEU A 190 -12.79 -1.67 -13.00
C LEU A 190 -12.77 -0.20 -13.44
N ARG A 191 -12.00 0.15 -14.48
CA ARG A 191 -12.06 1.49 -15.11
C ARG A 191 -13.47 1.89 -15.54
N ARG A 192 -14.28 0.94 -16.00
CA ARG A 192 -15.67 1.19 -16.45
C ARG A 192 -16.63 1.17 -15.27
N VAL A 193 -16.51 0.17 -14.41
CA VAL A 193 -17.45 -0.08 -13.31
C VAL A 193 -17.35 0.99 -12.21
N LEU A 194 -16.16 1.54 -11.94
CA LEU A 194 -15.95 2.47 -10.83
C LEU A 194 -16.14 3.95 -11.20
N GLN A 195 -16.56 4.28 -12.42
CA GLN A 195 -16.86 5.67 -12.81
C GLN A 195 -17.83 6.42 -11.87
N PRO A 196 -18.93 5.82 -11.35
CA PRO A 196 -19.81 6.49 -10.41
C PRO A 196 -19.26 6.54 -8.97
N ALA A 197 -18.20 5.80 -8.64
CA ALA A 197 -17.67 5.73 -7.28
C ALA A 197 -17.20 7.09 -6.78
N ARG A 198 -17.52 7.41 -5.51
CA ARG A 198 -17.07 8.66 -4.86
C ARG A 198 -15.56 8.68 -4.62
N THR A 199 -14.97 7.52 -4.36
CA THR A 199 -13.53 7.35 -4.15
C THR A 199 -13.06 6.18 -5.01
N VAL A 200 -12.02 6.39 -5.80
CA VAL A 200 -11.32 5.36 -6.56
C VAL A 200 -9.90 5.24 -6.01
N ARG A 201 -9.41 4.02 -5.86
CA ARG A 201 -8.10 3.72 -5.29
C ARG A 201 -7.26 2.96 -6.30
N VAL A 202 -6.03 3.43 -6.53
CA VAL A 202 -5.07 2.84 -7.46
C VAL A 202 -3.78 2.57 -6.70
N ALA A 203 -3.31 1.33 -6.71
CA ALA A 203 -2.07 0.91 -6.06
C ALA A 203 -1.10 0.33 -7.10
N VAL A 204 0.14 0.82 -7.09
CA VAL A 204 1.21 0.36 -7.98
C VAL A 204 2.38 -0.21 -7.17
N HIS A 205 3.13 -1.14 -7.75
CA HIS A 205 4.24 -1.83 -7.10
C HIS A 205 5.51 -1.70 -7.95
N PRO A 206 6.71 -1.69 -7.33
CA PRO A 206 7.98 -1.67 -8.04
C PRO A 206 8.09 -2.68 -9.19
N GLY A 207 7.56 -3.90 -8.99
CA GLY A 207 7.56 -4.94 -10.02
C GLY A 207 6.80 -4.58 -11.31
N ASP A 208 5.86 -3.64 -11.25
CA ASP A 208 5.07 -3.20 -12.41
C ASP A 208 5.93 -2.50 -13.46
N THR A 209 6.98 -1.78 -13.01
CA THR A 209 7.93 -1.06 -13.88
C THR A 209 8.67 -1.97 -14.85
N ARG A 210 8.77 -3.26 -14.52
CA ARG A 210 9.46 -4.28 -15.33
C ARG A 210 8.57 -4.87 -16.42
N VAL A 211 7.29 -4.48 -16.47
CA VAL A 211 6.31 -5.00 -17.43
C VAL A 211 5.65 -3.84 -18.18
N PRO A 212 6.10 -3.49 -19.40
CA PRO A 212 5.59 -2.33 -20.14
C PRO A 212 4.07 -2.31 -20.34
N ALA A 213 3.44 -3.49 -20.44
CA ALA A 213 1.98 -3.59 -20.56
C ALA A 213 1.24 -3.12 -19.30
N LEU A 214 1.80 -3.35 -18.10
CA LEU A 214 1.22 -2.90 -16.83
C LEU A 214 1.35 -1.38 -16.71
N MET A 215 2.53 -0.82 -17.01
CA MET A 215 2.74 0.64 -17.04
C MET A 215 1.74 1.37 -17.96
N ARG A 216 1.50 0.84 -19.17
CA ARG A 216 0.45 1.37 -20.07
C ARG A 216 -0.97 1.20 -19.52
N SER A 217 -1.23 0.19 -18.70
CA SER A 217 -2.54 0.00 -18.06
C SER A 217 -2.74 0.94 -16.88
N ILE A 218 -1.67 1.24 -16.14
CA ILE A 218 -1.64 2.25 -15.07
C ILE A 218 -2.03 3.61 -15.65
N THR A 219 -1.35 4.09 -16.70
CA THR A 219 -1.67 5.37 -17.36
C THR A 219 -3.12 5.42 -17.82
N ARG A 220 -3.58 4.38 -18.55
CA ARG A 220 -4.98 4.29 -19.00
C ARG A 220 -5.99 4.29 -17.86
N THR A 221 -5.60 3.84 -16.66
CA THR A 221 -6.44 3.84 -15.47
C THR A 221 -6.52 5.22 -14.86
N LEU A 222 -5.39 5.90 -14.72
CA LEU A 222 -5.36 7.28 -14.22
C LEU A 222 -6.13 8.22 -15.17
N ASP A 223 -5.92 8.10 -16.48
CA ASP A 223 -6.65 8.87 -17.51
C ASP A 223 -8.16 8.65 -17.45
N ALA A 224 -8.60 7.41 -17.22
CA ALA A 224 -10.02 7.08 -17.11
C ALA A 224 -10.68 7.72 -15.88
N PHE A 225 -9.92 8.12 -14.88
CA PHE A 225 -10.40 8.77 -13.66
C PHE A 225 -9.99 10.24 -13.55
N ARG A 226 -9.67 10.91 -14.68
CA ARG A 226 -9.34 12.36 -14.69
C ARG A 226 -10.44 13.29 -14.15
N ASN A 227 -11.69 12.81 -14.06
CA ASN A 227 -12.82 13.54 -13.47
C ASN A 227 -12.92 13.34 -11.94
N HIS A 228 -12.07 12.50 -11.36
CA HIS A 228 -11.88 12.35 -9.92
C HIS A 228 -10.68 13.20 -9.53
N ALA A 229 -10.85 14.08 -8.55
CA ALA A 229 -9.76 14.93 -8.10
C ALA A 229 -8.73 14.10 -7.32
N PRO A 230 -7.41 14.28 -7.58
CA PRO A 230 -6.37 13.72 -6.73
C PRO A 230 -6.58 14.14 -5.27
N ALA A 231 -6.50 13.18 -4.36
CA ALA A 231 -6.76 13.40 -2.94
C ALA A 231 -5.75 12.65 -2.07
N ALA A 232 -5.56 13.15 -0.86
CA ALA A 232 -4.83 12.48 0.20
C ALA A 232 -5.78 11.52 0.96
N TYR A 233 -5.23 10.48 1.58
CA TYR A 233 -5.97 9.64 2.53
C TYR A 233 -6.47 10.45 3.73
N ALA A 234 -5.72 11.46 4.18
CA ALA A 234 -6.17 12.40 5.20
C ALA A 234 -7.50 13.10 4.84
N ASP A 235 -7.76 13.37 3.55
CA ASP A 235 -9.00 14.01 3.08
C ASP A 235 -10.24 13.11 3.28
N LEU A 236 -10.06 11.81 3.52
CA LEU A 236 -11.16 10.89 3.82
C LEU A 236 -11.72 11.07 5.24
N ARG A 237 -10.92 11.62 6.16
CA ARG A 237 -11.31 11.85 7.57
C ARG A 237 -11.93 13.22 7.80
N ALA A 238 -11.72 14.16 6.88
CA ALA A 238 -12.24 15.53 6.95
C ALA A 238 -13.71 15.65 6.45
N CYS A 239 -14.48 14.56 6.48
CA CYS A 239 -15.84 14.49 5.93
C CYS A 239 -16.83 13.90 6.92
#